data_AF-A0A2D5YYH3-F1
#
_entry.id   AF-A0A2D5YYH3-F1
#
_cell.length_a   1.000
_cell.length_b   1.000
_cell.length_c   1.000
_cell.angle_alpha   90.00
_cell.angle_beta   90.00
_cell.angle_gamma   90.00
#
_symmetry.space_group_name_H-M   'P 1'
#
loop_
_entity.id
_entity.type
_entity.pdbx_description
1 polymer ?
#
loop_
_entity_poly.entity_id
_entity_poly.type
_entity_poly.pdbx_seq_one_letter_code
_entity_poly.pdbx_strand_id
1 'polypeptide(L)'
;MSTARIDRIMEQASQALVARDYIKCESACLKAMQLAKESGEFERYARILLPLQEARRQRRQSATDAGVFILTGKRLQPNTILRRHRAGCLLLTDPPYSLEDERQLRHLAARRRRFIEVQRLNQDQLRSLYLTAMEDQGDAALTRIPADLPPARQIDALEQILLTTADHEITHQQLAAAARRAATATSPT
;
A
#
# COMPACT_ATOMS: atom_id res chain seq x y z
N MET A 1 -19.47 -24.89 24.25
CA MET A 1 -18.61 -25.42 23.17
C MET A 1 -17.21 -25.66 23.75
N SER A 2 -16.53 -26.76 23.45
CA SER A 2 -15.30 -27.12 24.18
C SER A 2 -14.08 -26.30 23.75
N THR A 3 -13.41 -25.69 24.73
CA THR A 3 -12.13 -24.97 24.64
C THR A 3 -11.02 -25.78 23.97
N ALA A 4 -11.06 -27.11 24.04
CA ALA A 4 -10.11 -28.00 23.36
C ALA A 4 -10.21 -27.90 21.82
N ARG A 5 -11.39 -27.55 21.28
CA ARG A 5 -11.55 -27.31 19.84
C ARG A 5 -10.81 -26.06 19.40
N ILE A 6 -10.84 -25.00 20.20
CA ILE A 6 -10.12 -23.75 19.93
C ILE A 6 -8.61 -24.01 19.95
N ASP A 7 -8.11 -24.72 20.97
CA ASP A 7 -6.68 -25.06 21.09
C ASP A 7 -6.18 -25.86 19.88
N ARG A 8 -6.95 -26.86 19.43
CA ARG A 8 -6.58 -27.65 18.25
C ARG A 8 -6.49 -26.79 16.98
N ILE A 9 -7.40 -25.83 16.79
CA ILE A 9 -7.34 -24.92 15.63
C ILE A 9 -6.14 -23.98 15.76
N MET A 10 -5.81 -23.54 16.98
CA MET A 10 -4.66 -22.67 17.20
C MET A 10 -3.33 -23.37 17.04
N GLU A 11 -3.22 -24.64 17.40
CA GLU A 11 -2.06 -25.47 17.07
C GLU A 11 -1.88 -25.55 15.53
N GLN A 12 -2.96 -25.77 14.79
CA GLN A 12 -2.92 -25.76 13.32
C GLN A 12 -2.53 -24.39 12.73
N ALA A 13 -2.99 -23.30 13.34
CA ALA A 13 -2.63 -21.94 12.93
C ALA A 13 -1.14 -21.69 13.14
N SER A 14 -0.60 -22.05 14.31
CA SER A 14 0.83 -21.95 14.63
C SER A 14 1.70 -22.75 13.66
N GLN A 15 1.33 -23.99 13.38
CA GLN A 15 2.03 -24.83 12.39
C GLN A 15 1.99 -24.21 10.99
N ALA A 16 0.84 -23.67 10.57
CA ALA A 16 0.71 -22.98 9.28
C ALA A 16 1.57 -21.71 9.22
N LEU A 17 1.65 -20.95 10.31
CA LEU A 17 2.47 -19.74 10.41
C LEU A 17 3.97 -20.07 10.27
N VAL A 18 4.46 -21.09 10.98
CA VAL A 18 5.85 -21.58 10.87
C VAL A 18 6.14 -22.08 9.45
N ALA A 19 5.19 -22.77 8.83
CA ALA A 19 5.30 -23.25 7.45
C ALA A 19 5.13 -22.13 6.39
N ARG A 20 4.96 -20.86 6.80
CA ARG A 20 4.69 -19.71 5.93
C ARG A 20 3.42 -19.83 5.08
N ASP A 21 2.49 -20.68 5.49
CA ASP A 21 1.16 -20.81 4.88
C ASP A 21 0.19 -19.79 5.53
N TYR A 22 0.46 -18.51 5.26
CA TYR A 22 -0.25 -17.40 5.92
C TYR A 22 -1.75 -17.39 5.64
N ILE A 23 -2.19 -17.90 4.49
CA ILE A 23 -3.61 -17.97 4.12
C ILE A 23 -4.32 -19.02 4.99
N LYS A 24 -3.69 -20.18 5.19
CA LYS A 24 -4.22 -21.21 6.09
C LYS A 24 -4.19 -20.72 7.54
N CYS A 25 -3.13 -20.06 7.97
CA CYS A 25 -3.02 -19.47 9.31
C CYS A 25 -4.17 -18.48 9.57
N GLU A 26 -4.39 -17.51 8.67
CA GLU A 26 -5.49 -16.55 8.83
C GLU A 26 -6.87 -17.23 8.86
N SER A 27 -7.12 -18.20 7.97
CA SER A 27 -8.39 -18.94 7.97
C SER A 27 -8.63 -19.68 9.29
N ALA A 28 -7.59 -20.33 9.84
CA ALA A 28 -7.66 -21.00 11.13
C ALA A 28 -7.90 -20.00 12.27
N CYS A 29 -7.15 -18.89 12.32
CA CYS A 29 -7.33 -17.84 13.32
C CYS A 29 -8.74 -17.25 13.29
N LEU A 30 -9.28 -16.90 12.12
CA LEU A 30 -10.64 -16.35 12.01
C LEU A 30 -11.70 -17.34 12.50
N LYS A 31 -11.54 -18.64 12.19
CA LYS A 31 -12.42 -19.70 12.69
C LYS A 31 -12.33 -19.85 14.22
N ALA A 32 -11.12 -19.86 14.78
CA ALA A 32 -10.92 -19.93 16.23
C ALA A 32 -11.48 -18.70 16.94
N MET A 33 -11.28 -17.50 16.36
CA MET A 33 -11.75 -16.23 16.88
C MET A 33 -13.29 -16.19 16.96
N GLN A 34 -13.98 -16.69 15.93
CA GLN A 34 -15.43 -16.81 15.94
C GLN A 34 -15.92 -17.75 17.05
N LEU A 35 -15.31 -18.94 17.19
CA LEU A 35 -15.66 -19.90 18.24
C LEU A 35 -15.40 -19.35 19.66
N ALA A 36 -14.29 -18.63 19.84
CA ALA A 36 -13.94 -17.98 21.10
C ALA A 36 -14.98 -16.91 21.47
N LYS A 37 -15.39 -16.08 20.49
CA LYS A 37 -16.42 -15.06 20.68
C LYS A 37 -17.77 -15.68 21.04
N GLU A 38 -18.21 -16.70 20.32
CA GLU A 38 -19.47 -17.42 20.58
C GLU A 38 -19.50 -18.11 21.95
N SER A 39 -18.32 -18.50 22.47
CA SER A 39 -18.19 -19.18 23.76
C SER A 39 -17.86 -18.24 24.93
N GLY A 40 -17.71 -16.92 24.69
CA GLY A 40 -17.32 -15.94 25.72
C GLY A 40 -15.85 -16.02 26.17
N GLU A 41 -15.00 -16.75 25.44
CA GLU A 41 -13.60 -17.01 25.77
C GLU A 41 -12.68 -15.87 25.30
N PHE A 42 -12.83 -14.68 25.88
CA PHE A 42 -12.14 -13.47 25.41
C PHE A 42 -10.63 -13.47 25.63
N GLU A 43 -10.12 -14.16 26.66
CA GLU A 43 -8.68 -14.37 26.86
C GLU A 43 -8.05 -15.10 25.67
N ARG A 44 -8.74 -16.14 25.18
CA ARG A 44 -8.32 -16.87 23.99
C ARG A 44 -8.47 -16.02 22.75
N TYR A 45 -9.58 -15.29 22.61
CA TYR A 45 -9.79 -14.33 21.54
C TYR A 45 -8.59 -13.38 21.39
N ALA A 46 -8.13 -12.78 22.50
CA ALA A 46 -6.99 -11.88 22.51
C ALA A 46 -5.70 -12.55 22.02
N ARG A 47 -5.41 -13.78 22.50
CA ARG A 47 -4.22 -14.55 22.06
C ARG A 47 -4.25 -14.92 20.58
N ILE A 48 -5.44 -15.14 20.02
CA ILE A 48 -5.62 -15.45 18.59
C ILE A 48 -5.27 -14.26 17.68
N LEU A 49 -5.38 -13.02 18.18
CA LEU A 49 -5.12 -11.82 17.38
C LEU A 49 -3.66 -11.69 16.96
N LEU A 50 -2.70 -12.15 17.78
CA LEU A 50 -1.27 -12.04 17.46
C LEU A 50 -0.87 -12.84 16.20
N PRO A 51 -1.13 -14.15 16.10
CA PRO A 51 -0.84 -14.88 14.87
C PRO A 51 -1.69 -14.42 13.68
N LEU A 52 -2.93 -13.94 13.91
CA LEU A 52 -3.75 -13.34 12.85
C LEU A 52 -3.12 -12.06 12.28
N GLN A 53 -2.65 -11.18 13.16
CA GLN A 53 -1.97 -9.94 12.77
C GLN A 53 -0.71 -10.26 11.96
N GLU A 54 0.10 -11.21 12.43
CA GLU A 54 1.34 -11.56 11.73
C GLU A 54 1.06 -12.19 10.36
N ALA A 55 0.11 -13.13 10.26
CA ALA A 55 -0.28 -13.69 8.98
C ALA A 55 -0.76 -12.61 7.99
N ARG A 56 -1.56 -11.64 8.46
CA ARG A 56 -2.00 -10.50 7.63
C ARG A 56 -0.86 -9.58 7.24
N ARG A 57 0.09 -9.32 8.13
CA ARG A 57 1.30 -8.54 7.84
C ARG A 57 2.09 -9.18 6.70
N GLN A 58 2.35 -10.49 6.80
CA GLN A 58 3.13 -11.23 5.81
C GLN A 58 2.43 -11.31 4.45
N ARG A 59 1.10 -11.50 4.45
CA ARG A 59 0.30 -11.42 3.24
C ARG A 59 0.38 -10.05 2.57
N ARG A 60 0.26 -8.97 3.36
CA ARG A 60 0.36 -7.59 2.86
C ARG A 60 1.71 -7.33 2.24
N GLN A 61 2.79 -7.75 2.91
CA GLN A 61 4.15 -7.63 2.38
C GLN A 61 4.27 -8.35 1.03
N SER A 62 3.83 -9.61 0.97
CA SER A 62 3.86 -10.41 -0.27
C SER A 62 3.04 -9.77 -1.41
N ALA A 63 1.92 -9.13 -1.08
CA ALA A 63 1.09 -8.41 -2.05
C ALA A 63 1.78 -7.12 -2.51
N THR A 64 2.37 -6.34 -1.60
CA THR A 64 3.10 -5.11 -1.91
C THR A 64 4.33 -5.39 -2.78
N ASP A 65 5.08 -6.46 -2.49
CA ASP A 65 6.27 -6.86 -3.27
C ASP A 65 5.89 -7.25 -4.72
N ALA A 66 4.66 -7.71 -4.95
CA ALA A 66 4.15 -8.01 -6.28
C ALA A 66 3.67 -6.76 -7.06
N GLY A 67 3.54 -5.61 -6.39
CA GLY A 67 3.17 -4.33 -6.98
C GLY A 67 1.75 -3.87 -6.64
N VAL A 68 1.51 -2.59 -6.95
CA VAL A 68 0.22 -1.90 -6.74
C VAL A 68 -0.44 -1.67 -8.10
N PHE A 69 -1.71 -2.05 -8.23
CA PHE A 69 -2.49 -1.91 -9.46
C PHE A 69 -3.78 -1.15 -9.18
N ILE A 70 -4.01 -0.06 -9.91
CA ILE A 70 -5.24 0.72 -9.82
C ILE A 70 -6.21 0.24 -10.90
N LEU A 71 -7.39 -0.24 -10.48
CA LEU A 71 -8.47 -0.64 -11.35
C LEU A 71 -9.48 0.50 -11.44
N THR A 72 -9.36 1.26 -12.53
CA THR A 72 -10.20 2.42 -12.85
C THR A 72 -11.00 2.20 -14.15
N GLY A 73 -12.00 3.05 -14.39
CA GLY A 73 -12.81 3.04 -15.61
C GLY A 73 -13.89 1.97 -15.60
N LYS A 74 -13.88 1.04 -16.57
CA LYS A 74 -14.92 0.02 -16.70
C LYS A 74 -14.77 -1.07 -15.63
N ARG A 75 -15.88 -1.41 -14.95
CA ARG A 75 -15.93 -2.50 -13.97
C ARG A 75 -15.54 -3.83 -14.63
N LEU A 76 -14.53 -4.49 -14.07
CA LEU A 76 -14.11 -5.83 -14.46
C LEU A 76 -14.69 -6.87 -13.50
N GLN A 77 -15.04 -8.03 -14.04
CA GLN A 77 -15.50 -9.15 -13.22
C GLN A 77 -14.35 -9.71 -12.36
N PRO A 78 -14.60 -10.14 -11.11
CA PRO A 78 -13.56 -10.65 -10.20
C PRO A 78 -12.71 -11.78 -10.81
N ASN A 79 -13.32 -12.69 -11.58
CA ASN A 79 -12.59 -13.76 -12.26
C ASN A 79 -11.56 -13.23 -13.28
N THR A 80 -11.92 -12.19 -14.03
CA THR A 80 -11.04 -11.56 -15.01
C THR A 80 -9.88 -10.84 -14.32
N ILE A 81 -10.18 -10.13 -13.23
CA ILE A 81 -9.17 -9.45 -12.40
C ILE A 81 -8.16 -10.48 -11.89
N LEU A 82 -8.64 -11.56 -11.26
CA LEU A 82 -7.76 -12.60 -10.75
C LEU A 82 -7.02 -13.31 -11.90
N ARG A 83 -7.60 -13.54 -13.07
CA ARG A 83 -6.79 -14.14 -14.17
C ARG A 83 -5.55 -13.29 -14.51
N ARG A 84 -5.65 -11.97 -14.41
CA ARG A 84 -4.56 -11.01 -14.68
C ARG A 84 -3.58 -10.86 -13.51
N HIS A 85 -4.07 -10.89 -12.27
CA HIS A 85 -3.25 -10.66 -11.08
C HIS A 85 -3.18 -11.92 -10.22
N ARG A 86 -1.99 -12.50 -10.09
CA ARG A 86 -1.74 -13.67 -9.22
C ARG A 86 -1.38 -13.28 -7.78
N ALA A 87 -0.77 -12.10 -7.62
CA ALA A 87 -0.49 -11.42 -6.36
C ALA A 87 -0.54 -9.89 -6.63
N GLY A 88 -0.65 -9.07 -5.58
CA GLY A 88 -0.63 -7.62 -5.71
C GLY A 88 -1.60 -6.89 -4.80
N CYS A 89 -1.37 -5.58 -4.63
CA CYS A 89 -2.32 -4.66 -4.02
C CYS A 89 -3.24 -4.09 -5.11
N LEU A 90 -4.54 -4.39 -5.06
CA LEU A 90 -5.54 -3.92 -6.01
C LEU A 90 -6.32 -2.75 -5.41
N LEU A 91 -6.18 -1.57 -6.01
CA LEU A 91 -6.92 -0.36 -5.64
C LEU A 91 -8.12 -0.21 -6.57
N LEU A 92 -9.34 -0.38 -6.06
CA LEU A 92 -10.58 -0.29 -6.84
C LEU A 92 -11.14 1.14 -6.75
N THR A 93 -11.39 1.81 -7.87
CA THR A 93 -12.02 3.14 -7.84
C THR A 93 -13.53 3.05 -7.64
N ASP A 94 -14.08 3.93 -6.82
CA ASP A 94 -15.51 4.14 -6.69
C ASP A 94 -15.92 5.49 -7.29
N PRO A 95 -16.82 5.51 -8.30
CA PRO A 95 -17.31 4.37 -9.10
C PRO A 95 -16.22 3.76 -10.01
N PRO A 96 -16.42 2.55 -10.59
CA PRO A 96 -17.66 1.75 -10.61
C PRO A 96 -17.71 0.60 -9.60
N TYR A 97 -16.69 0.44 -8.74
CA TYR A 97 -16.62 -0.69 -7.82
C TYR A 97 -17.33 -0.35 -6.51
N SER A 98 -18.20 -1.26 -6.08
CA SER A 98 -18.91 -1.17 -4.80
C SER A 98 -18.13 -1.84 -3.66
N LEU A 99 -18.61 -1.65 -2.43
CA LEU A 99 -18.12 -2.43 -1.28
C LEU A 99 -18.31 -3.95 -1.45
N GLU A 100 -19.36 -4.36 -2.17
CA GLU A 100 -19.61 -5.78 -2.42
C GLU A 100 -18.57 -6.36 -3.39
N ASP A 101 -18.15 -5.59 -4.40
CA ASP A 101 -17.07 -5.99 -5.31
C ASP A 101 -15.75 -6.24 -4.58
N GLU A 102 -15.39 -5.33 -3.68
CA GLU A 102 -14.21 -5.47 -2.82
C GLU A 102 -14.27 -6.75 -1.99
N ARG A 103 -15.41 -7.01 -1.32
CA ARG A 103 -15.63 -8.21 -0.51
C ARG A 103 -15.57 -9.48 -1.34
N GLN A 104 -16.25 -9.51 -2.47
CA GLN A 104 -16.28 -10.66 -3.38
C GLN A 104 -14.88 -10.98 -3.90
N LEU A 105 -14.10 -9.96 -4.29
CA LEU A 105 -12.75 -10.15 -4.80
C LEU A 105 -11.79 -10.65 -3.71
N ARG A 106 -11.83 -10.09 -2.50
CA ARG A 106 -11.05 -10.57 -1.34
C ARG A 106 -11.38 -12.03 -1.02
N HIS A 107 -12.67 -12.37 -0.97
CA HIS A 107 -13.11 -13.74 -0.67
C HIS A 107 -12.64 -14.72 -1.75
N LEU A 108 -12.78 -14.37 -3.03
CA LEU A 108 -12.36 -15.22 -4.13
C LEU A 108 -10.83 -15.37 -4.20
N ALA A 109 -10.07 -14.32 -3.91
CA ALA A 109 -8.61 -14.38 -3.82
C ALA A 109 -8.15 -15.32 -2.70
N ALA A 110 -8.74 -15.20 -1.50
CA ALA A 110 -8.46 -16.07 -0.37
C ALA A 110 -8.78 -17.54 -0.68
N ARG A 111 -9.96 -17.81 -1.29
CA ARG A 111 -10.33 -19.17 -1.74
C ARG A 111 -9.35 -19.76 -2.75
N ARG A 112 -8.76 -18.92 -3.59
CA ARG A 112 -7.75 -19.31 -4.58
C ARG A 112 -6.32 -19.28 -4.05
N ARG A 113 -6.15 -19.05 -2.75
CA ARG A 113 -4.85 -18.97 -2.07
C ARG A 113 -3.89 -17.99 -2.72
N ARG A 114 -4.37 -16.76 -2.97
CA ARG A 114 -3.58 -15.69 -3.60
C ARG A 114 -3.25 -14.57 -2.62
N PHE A 115 -2.03 -14.06 -2.72
CA PHE A 115 -1.58 -12.88 -1.98
C PHE A 115 -2.07 -11.61 -2.67
N ILE A 116 -3.38 -11.39 -2.59
CA ILE A 116 -4.03 -10.20 -3.13
C ILE A 116 -4.68 -9.45 -1.98
N GLU A 117 -4.24 -8.22 -1.80
CA GLU A 117 -4.88 -7.25 -0.94
C GLU A 117 -5.72 -6.32 -1.81
N VAL A 118 -6.96 -6.04 -1.38
CA VAL A 118 -7.89 -5.21 -2.15
C VAL A 118 -8.27 -4.04 -1.27
N GLN A 119 -8.22 -2.82 -1.81
CA GLN A 119 -8.68 -1.62 -1.13
C GLN A 119 -9.55 -0.84 -2.10
N ARG A 120 -10.70 -0.35 -1.65
CA ARG A 120 -11.52 0.55 -2.46
C ARG A 120 -11.21 2.00 -2.12
N LEU A 121 -11.07 2.84 -3.13
CA LEU A 121 -10.78 4.26 -3.02
C LEU A 121 -11.90 5.07 -3.65
N ASN A 122 -12.42 6.05 -2.91
CA ASN A 122 -13.29 7.08 -3.48
C ASN A 122 -12.45 8.16 -4.21
N GLN A 123 -13.12 9.12 -4.86
CA GLN A 123 -12.45 10.17 -5.62
C GLN A 123 -11.52 11.05 -4.75
N ASP A 124 -11.91 11.37 -3.51
CA ASP A 124 -11.08 12.17 -2.61
C ASP A 124 -9.80 11.44 -2.20
N GLN A 125 -9.90 10.15 -1.91
CA GLN A 125 -8.75 9.31 -1.57
C GLN A 125 -7.83 9.11 -2.77
N LEU A 126 -8.39 8.95 -3.98
CA LEU A 126 -7.60 8.84 -5.21
C LEU A 126 -6.87 10.15 -5.51
N ARG A 127 -7.55 11.29 -5.35
CA ARG A 127 -6.95 12.63 -5.48
C ARG A 127 -5.83 12.84 -4.47
N SER A 128 -6.07 12.50 -3.20
CA SER A 128 -5.04 12.61 -2.17
C SER A 128 -3.83 11.72 -2.48
N LEU A 129 -4.05 10.48 -2.94
CA LEU A 129 -2.96 9.58 -3.33
C LEU A 129 -2.12 10.16 -4.47
N TYR A 130 -2.77 10.73 -5.49
CA TYR A 130 -2.10 11.35 -6.63
C TYR A 130 -1.26 12.57 -6.20
N LEU A 131 -1.85 13.49 -5.44
CA LEU A 131 -1.15 14.70 -4.99
C LEU A 131 0.02 14.37 -4.07
N THR A 132 -0.15 13.48 -3.09
CA THR A 132 0.96 13.05 -2.22
C THR A 132 2.09 12.40 -3.03
N ALA A 133 1.77 11.56 -4.02
CA ALA A 133 2.79 10.98 -4.87
C ALA A 133 3.55 12.03 -5.71
N MET A 134 2.87 13.09 -6.17
CA MET A 134 3.53 14.21 -6.86
C MET A 134 4.48 14.96 -5.92
N GLU A 135 4.03 15.29 -4.71
CA GLU A 135 4.86 15.98 -3.72
C GLU A 135 6.09 15.14 -3.32
N ASP A 136 5.88 13.86 -3.01
CA ASP A 136 6.98 12.93 -2.64
C ASP A 136 8.01 12.79 -3.79
N GLN A 137 7.56 12.82 -5.04
CA GLN A 137 8.45 12.80 -6.21
C GLN A 137 9.24 14.10 -6.36
N GLY A 138 8.60 15.25 -6.11
CA GLY A 138 9.23 16.56 -6.06
C GLY A 138 10.33 16.63 -5.00
N ASP A 139 9.98 16.29 -3.76
CA ASP A 139 10.92 16.25 -2.64
C ASP A 139 12.09 15.32 -2.93
N ALA A 140 11.82 14.10 -3.41
CA ALA A 140 12.86 13.14 -3.75
C ALA A 140 13.77 13.63 -4.88
N ALA A 141 13.25 14.35 -5.87
CA ALA A 141 14.06 14.92 -6.95
C ALA A 141 15.01 16.00 -6.41
N LEU A 142 14.53 16.88 -5.52
CA LEU A 142 15.33 17.95 -4.94
C LEU A 142 16.50 17.43 -4.10
N THR A 143 16.33 16.30 -3.40
CA THR A 143 17.44 15.68 -2.63
C THR A 143 18.65 15.26 -3.49
N ARG A 144 18.49 15.20 -4.81
CA ARG A 144 19.56 14.82 -5.74
C ARG A 144 20.45 15.98 -6.15
N ILE A 145 20.08 17.22 -5.83
CA ILE A 145 20.89 18.41 -6.13
C ILE A 145 21.92 18.60 -5.03
N PRO A 146 23.23 18.54 -5.33
CA PRO A 146 24.27 18.85 -4.35
C PRO A 146 24.15 20.31 -3.87
N ALA A 147 24.17 20.50 -2.56
CA ALA A 147 23.99 21.82 -1.92
C ALA A 147 25.12 22.81 -2.23
N ASP A 148 26.30 22.30 -2.61
CA ASP A 148 27.52 23.05 -2.90
C ASP A 148 27.66 23.46 -4.38
N LEU A 149 26.70 23.12 -5.24
CA LEU A 149 26.74 23.54 -6.64
C LEU A 149 26.77 25.08 -6.77
N PRO A 150 27.57 25.63 -7.70
CA PRO A 150 27.51 27.04 -8.04
C PRO A 150 26.10 27.45 -8.47
N PRO A 151 25.64 28.69 -8.19
CA PRO A 151 24.27 29.12 -8.47
C PRO A 151 23.79 28.86 -9.90
N ALA A 152 24.62 29.08 -10.92
CA ALA A 152 24.27 28.78 -12.31
C ALA A 152 24.02 27.28 -12.56
N ARG A 153 24.84 26.41 -11.97
CA ARG A 153 24.66 24.95 -12.07
C ARG A 153 23.46 24.45 -11.26
N GLN A 154 23.12 25.13 -10.17
CA GLN A 154 21.88 24.86 -9.42
C GLN A 154 20.64 25.19 -10.25
N ILE A 155 20.66 26.30 -10.99
CA ILE A 155 19.59 26.66 -11.94
C ILE A 155 19.41 25.56 -12.98
N ASP A 156 20.50 25.15 -13.66
CA ASP A 156 20.45 24.08 -14.66
C ASP A 156 19.82 22.79 -14.09
N ALA A 157 20.21 22.38 -12.88
CA ALA A 157 19.70 21.18 -12.24
C ALA A 157 18.21 21.29 -11.86
N LEU A 158 17.78 22.45 -11.35
CA LEU A 158 16.38 22.71 -10.98
C LEU A 158 15.48 22.79 -12.23
N GLU A 159 15.97 23.36 -13.34
CA GLU A 159 15.25 23.35 -14.62
C GLU A 159 15.06 21.92 -15.15
N GLN A 160 16.05 21.05 -15.03
CA GLN A 160 15.88 19.64 -15.38
C GLN A 160 14.82 18.95 -14.51
N ILE A 161 14.74 19.26 -13.22
CA ILE A 161 13.69 18.74 -12.34
C ILE A 161 12.31 19.25 -12.81
N LEU A 162 12.17 20.54 -13.13
CA LEU A 162 10.90 21.08 -13.65
C LEU A 162 10.42 20.39 -14.93
N LEU A 163 11.34 19.95 -15.79
CA LEU A 163 11.00 19.28 -17.05
C LEU A 163 10.67 17.80 -16.88
N THR A 164 11.13 17.17 -15.79
CA THR A 164 11.08 15.71 -15.62
C THR A 164 10.17 15.24 -14.48
N THR A 165 9.84 16.13 -13.54
CA THR A 165 9.00 15.85 -12.38
C THR A 165 7.67 16.60 -12.49
N ALA A 166 6.63 16.05 -11.88
CA ALA A 166 5.32 16.71 -11.79
C ALA A 166 5.43 18.07 -11.07
N ASP A 167 4.47 18.96 -11.33
CA ASP A 167 4.47 20.32 -10.80
C ASP A 167 4.60 20.33 -9.27
N HIS A 168 5.69 20.93 -8.78
CA HIS A 168 6.08 20.93 -7.37
C HIS A 168 6.49 22.35 -6.96
N GLU A 169 5.76 22.89 -5.98
CA GLU A 169 5.88 24.29 -5.57
C GLU A 169 7.30 24.64 -5.10
N ILE A 170 7.93 23.75 -4.33
CA ILE A 170 9.24 24.01 -3.74
C ILE A 170 10.32 24.12 -4.82
N THR A 171 10.24 23.35 -5.92
CA THR A 171 11.19 23.47 -7.03
C THR A 171 11.19 24.89 -7.60
N HIS A 172 10.01 25.50 -7.79
CA HIS A 172 9.88 26.86 -8.28
C HIS A 172 10.48 27.88 -7.30
N GLN A 173 10.18 27.73 -6.01
CA GLN A 173 10.73 28.59 -4.96
C GLN A 173 12.27 28.51 -4.92
N GLN A 174 12.83 27.30 -5.01
CA GLN A 174 14.28 27.08 -5.03
C GLN A 174 14.94 27.62 -6.28
N LEU A 175 14.31 27.46 -7.46
CA LEU A 175 14.81 28.00 -8.71
C LEU A 175 14.85 29.53 -8.67
N ALA A 176 13.79 30.16 -8.18
CA ALA A 176 13.75 31.60 -7.98
C ALA A 176 14.86 32.07 -7.03
N ALA A 177 15.12 31.33 -5.95
CA ALA A 177 16.20 31.64 -5.01
C ALA A 177 17.60 31.47 -5.67
N ALA A 178 17.82 30.40 -6.43
CA ALA A 178 19.07 30.15 -7.16
C ALA A 178 19.35 31.24 -8.21
N ALA A 179 18.33 31.65 -8.96
CA ALA A 179 18.40 32.74 -9.93
C ALA A 179 18.81 34.07 -9.28
N ARG A 180 18.21 34.41 -8.13
CA ARG A 180 18.61 35.61 -7.36
C ARG A 180 20.06 35.55 -6.89
N ARG A 181 20.52 34.39 -6.38
CA ARG A 181 21.92 34.19 -5.98
C ARG A 181 22.89 34.32 -7.16
N ALA A 182 22.54 33.76 -8.31
CA ALA A 182 23.35 33.87 -9.52
C ALA A 182 23.49 35.34 -9.94
N ALA A 183 22.38 36.10 -10.00
CA ALA A 183 22.39 37.51 -10.37
C ALA A 183 23.29 38.37 -9.44
N THR A 184 23.32 38.08 -8.14
CA THR A 184 24.23 38.78 -7.21
C THR A 184 25.70 38.43 -7.40
N ALA A 185 26.02 37.24 -7.92
CA ALA A 185 27.40 36.80 -8.13
C ALA A 185 28.02 37.36 -9.42
N THR A 186 27.20 37.75 -10.39
CA THR A 186 27.65 38.29 -11.70
C THR A 186 27.80 39.81 -11.75
N SER A 187 27.31 40.56 -10.74
CA SER A 187 27.50 42.01 -10.68
C SER A 187 28.89 42.35 -10.11
N PRO A 188 29.83 42.91 -10.90
CA PRO A 188 31.11 43.35 -10.39
C PRO A 188 30.89 44.61 -9.52
N THR A 189 31.50 44.63 -8.34
CA THR A 189 31.73 45.87 -7.56
C THR A 189 32.62 46.84 -8.32
#